data_AF-A0A2D9C7I6-F1
#
_entry.id   AF-A0A2D9C7I6-F1
#
_cell.length_a   1.000
_cell.length_b   1.000
_cell.length_c   1.000
_cell.angle_alpha   90.00
_cell.angle_beta   90.00
_cell.angle_gamma   90.00
#
_symmetry.space_group_name_H-M   'P 1'
#
loop_
_entity.id
_entity.type
_entity.pdbx_description
1 polymer ?
#
loop_
_entity_poly.entity_id
_entity_poly.type
_entity_poly.pdbx_seq_one_letter_code
_entity_poly.pdbx_strand_id
1 'polypeptide(L)' 'MSIILNGSSGIQFPNFIENEQSIDADYTIAATKNAASIGDIEISTGVTVTVTSGGNWVIL' A
#
# COMPACT_ATOMS: atom_id res chain seq x y z
N MET A 1 6.62 2.77 6.87
CA MET A 1 6.52 4.01 7.67
C MET A 1 5.55 3.78 8.82
N SER A 2 6.03 3.69 10.07
CA SER A 2 5.17 3.57 11.25
C SER A 2 4.78 4.97 11.71
N ILE A 3 3.49 5.28 11.69
CA ILE A 3 2.95 6.42 12.42
C ILE A 3 2.56 5.90 13.81
N ILE A 4 3.26 6.38 14.85
CA ILE A 4 2.88 6.18 16.26
C ILE A 4 2.48 7.56 16.79
N LEU A 5 1.24 7.71 17.28
CA LEU A 5 0.79 8.93 17.94
C LEU A 5 0.49 8.64 19.41
N ASN A 6 1.40 9.07 20.28
CA ASN A 6 1.10 9.26 21.71
C ASN A 6 0.35 10.60 21.86
N GLY A 7 -0.97 10.60 21.61
CA GLY A 7 -1.87 11.62 22.14
C GLY A 7 -1.97 12.97 21.41
N SER A 8 -1.65 13.07 20.11
CA SER A 8 -1.95 14.29 19.34
C SER A 8 -3.25 14.15 18.55
N SER A 9 -4.15 15.12 18.70
CA SER A 9 -5.38 15.26 17.91
C SER A 9 -5.03 15.81 16.52
N GLY A 10 -4.50 14.96 15.63
CA GLY A 10 -4.29 15.30 14.23
C GLY A 10 -3.27 14.39 13.54
N ILE A 11 -3.66 13.74 12.45
CA ILE A 11 -2.72 13.06 11.55
C ILE A 11 -2.12 14.14 10.66
N GLN A 12 -0.85 14.49 10.87
CA GLN A 12 -0.14 15.35 9.92
C GLN A 12 0.29 14.48 8.74
N PHE A 13 -0.46 14.53 7.64
CA PHE A 13 -0.02 13.94 6.39
C PHE A 13 1.10 14.80 5.78
N PRO A 14 2.13 14.19 5.17
CA PRO A 14 3.03 14.93 4.30
C PRO A 14 2.24 15.58 3.16
N ASN A 15 2.72 16.71 2.64
CA ASN A 15 2.08 17.41 1.52
C ASN A 15 1.94 16.52 0.25
N PHE A 16 2.78 15.49 0.15
CA PHE A 16 2.77 14.50 -0.92
C PHE A 16 2.85 13.09 -0.31
N ILE A 17 2.17 12.13 -0.95
CA ILE A 17 2.29 10.71 -0.67
C ILE A 17 2.86 10.07 -1.93
N GLU A 18 4.01 9.43 -1.81
CA GLU A 18 4.70 8.76 -2.91
C GLU A 18 4.73 7.27 -2.62
N ASN A 19 4.31 6.46 -3.60
CA ASN A 19 4.54 5.01 -3.60
C ASN A 19 5.71 4.68 -4.53
N GLU A 20 6.37 3.56 -4.25
CA GLU A 20 7.26 2.94 -5.23
C GLU A 20 6.46 2.53 -6.46
N GLN A 21 7.10 2.59 -7.63
CA GLN A 21 6.48 2.22 -8.90
C GLN A 21 6.73 0.75 -9.27
N SER A 22 7.60 0.05 -8.52
CA SER A 22 7.89 -1.38 -8.71
C SER A 22 7.49 -2.18 -7.48
N ILE A 23 7.01 -3.41 -7.71
CA ILE A 23 6.83 -4.44 -6.69
C ILE A 23 7.78 -5.58 -7.02
N ASP A 24 8.85 -5.67 -6.24
CA ASP A 24 9.99 -6.56 -6.49
C ASP A 24 9.99 -7.81 -5.60
N ALA A 25 8.97 -7.98 -4.75
CA ALA A 25 8.81 -9.13 -3.87
C ALA A 25 7.33 -9.53 -3.73
N ASP A 26 7.09 -10.83 -3.52
CA ASP A 26 5.75 -11.35 -3.32
C ASP A 26 5.04 -10.64 -2.16
N TYR A 27 3.78 -10.28 -2.37
CA TYR A 27 2.99 -9.58 -1.36
C TYR A 27 1.57 -10.13 -1.29
N THR A 28 1.04 -10.23 -0.07
CA THR A 28 -0.36 -10.60 0.17
C THR A 28 -1.08 -9.48 0.90
N ILE A 29 -2.09 -8.92 0.26
CA ILE A 29 -3.06 -8.03 0.89
C ILE A 29 -4.05 -8.92 1.64
N ALA A 30 -3.99 -8.84 2.97
CA ALA A 30 -4.85 -9.60 3.86
C ALA A 30 -6.32 -9.17 3.73
N ALA A 31 -7.25 -10.08 4.03
CA ALA A 31 -8.69 -9.81 4.00
C ALA A 31 -9.13 -8.64 4.91
N THR A 32 -8.32 -8.27 5.90
CA THR A 32 -8.58 -7.21 6.88
C THR A 32 -7.87 -5.90 6.54
N LYS A 33 -7.24 -5.80 5.37
CA LYS A 33 -6.46 -4.65 4.94
C LYS A 33 -6.85 -4.25 3.52
N ASN A 34 -6.69 -2.96 3.25
CA ASN A 34 -6.74 -2.42 1.90
C ASN A 34 -5.37 -1.80 1.60
N ALA A 35 -4.96 -1.85 0.34
CA ALA A 35 -3.78 -1.18 -0.17
C ALA A 35 -4.18 -0.18 -1.28
N ALA A 36 -3.40 0.89 -1.40
CA ALA A 36 -3.56 1.89 -2.45
C ALA A 36 -2.21 2.20 -3.09
N SER A 37 -2.20 2.33 -4.41
CA SER A 37 -1.09 2.78 -5.24
C SER A 37 -1.57 3.90 -6.15
N ILE A 38 -0.68 4.80 -6.57
CA ILE A 38 -0.98 5.92 -7.46
C ILE A 38 -0.12 5.78 -8.72
N GLY A 39 -0.76 5.86 -9.89
CA GLY A 39 -0.10 5.73 -11.19
C GLY A 39 0.24 4.29 -11.61
N ASP A 40 0.97 4.18 -12.71
CA ASP A 40 1.42 2.89 -13.25
C ASP A 40 2.32 2.16 -12.24
N ILE A 41 2.02 0.86 -12.05
CA ILE A 41 2.77 -0.03 -11.16
C ILE A 41 3.29 -1.22 -11.97
N GLU A 42 4.61 -1.43 -11.90
CA GLU A 42 5.28 -2.59 -12.43
C GLU A 42 5.31 -3.70 -11.38
N ILE A 43 4.88 -4.91 -11.74
CA ILE A 43 5.11 -6.12 -10.95
C ILE A 43 6.24 -6.89 -11.64
N SER A 44 7.37 -7.05 -10.95
CA SER A 44 8.55 -7.71 -11.49
C SER A 44 8.27 -9.15 -11.92
N THR A 45 8.98 -9.63 -12.93
CA THR A 45 8.79 -11.00 -13.45
C THR A 45 9.02 -12.03 -12.34
N GLY A 46 8.06 -12.93 -12.15
CA GLY A 46 8.11 -13.96 -11.10
C GLY A 46 7.56 -13.51 -9.74
N VAL A 47 7.17 -12.24 -9.60
CA VAL A 47 6.51 -11.71 -8.40
C VAL A 47 5.00 -11.84 -8.51
N THR A 48 4.35 -12.18 -7.40
CA THR A 48 2.89 -12.28 -7.29
C THR A 48 2.35 -11.34 -6.22
N VAL A 49 1.34 -10.55 -6.59
CA VAL A 49 0.51 -9.80 -5.64
C VAL A 49 -0.83 -10.53 -5.48
N THR A 50 -1.09 -11.02 -4.27
CA THR A 50 -2.34 -11.71 -3.94
C THR A 50 -3.26 -10.80 -3.13
N VAL A 51 -4.50 -10.63 -3.56
CA VAL A 51 -5.54 -9.97 -2.78
C VAL A 51 -6.45 -11.03 -2.17
N THR A 52 -6.40 -11.18 -0.86
CA THR A 52 -7.31 -12.10 -0.16
C THR A 52 -8.72 -11.53 -0.18
N SER A 53 -9.73 -12.35 -0.48
CA SER A 53 -11.14 -11.95 -0.47
C SER A 53 -11.51 -11.20 0.81
N GLY A 54 -12.10 -10.02 0.66
CA GLY A 54 -12.41 -9.08 1.75
C GLY A 54 -11.46 -7.88 1.82
N GLY A 55 -10.22 -8.05 1.35
CA GLY A 55 -9.28 -6.96 1.13
C GLY A 55 -9.45 -6.36 -0.27
N ASN A 56 -8.90 -5.15 -0.46
CA ASN A 56 -8.92 -4.45 -1.75
C ASN A 56 -7.53 -3.92 -2.07
N TRP A 57 -7.20 -3.92 -3.36
CA TRP A 57 -6.11 -3.13 -3.92
C TRP A 57 -6.70 -2.14 -4.91
N VAL A 58 -6.44 -0.85 -4.71
CA VAL A 58 -6.86 0.20 -5.61
C VAL A 58 -5.63 0.88 -6.21
N ILE A 59 -5.67 1.11 -7.51
CA ILE A 59 -4.67 1.86 -8.27
C ILE A 59 -5.40 3.09 -8.82
N LEU A 60 -4.94 4.29 -8.43
CA LEU A 60 -5.53 5.57 -8.83
C LEU A 60 -4.88 6.13 -10.10
#